data_AF-A0A101VVV3-F1
#
_entry.id   AF-A0A101VVV3-F1
#
_cell.length_a   1.000
_cell.length_b   1.000
_cell.length_c   1.000
_cell.angle_alpha   90.00
_cell.angle_beta   90.00
_cell.angle_gamma   90.00
#
_symmetry.space_group_name_H-M   'P 1'
#
loop_
_entity.id
_entity.type
_entity.pdbx_description
1 polymer ?
#
loop_
_entity_poly.entity_id
_entity_poly.type
_entity_poly.pdbx_seq_one_letter_code
_entity_poly.pdbx_strand_id
1 'polypeptide(L)'
;MLRNILLVIGLTAILISIGCSPNKDIPKPEDVKVSAKVSYFNSICEFRSYYGLINNWYMTDEDLKEPMKQTVKVDTSWELAPALRVKEPDRLYYPPYIVIIPPDPKHQVWTYAGGSHANNLISSVGSLPIEVEKLVMVDKTEGWDRHIKIRPKSFEQGFVDISFRKRDDEKRKSFDVYFIYYDPVIKKVGSKT
;
A
#
# COMPACT_ATOMS: atom_id res chain seq x y z
N MET A 1 -13.34 -63.83 -8.56
CA MET A 1 -13.44 -62.69 -7.61
C MET A 1 -12.21 -61.77 -7.61
N LEU A 2 -10.98 -62.27 -7.73
CA LEU A 2 -9.75 -61.43 -7.77
C LEU A 2 -9.71 -60.38 -8.90
N ARG A 3 -10.29 -60.68 -10.05
CA ARG A 3 -10.23 -59.82 -11.26
C ARG A 3 -11.02 -58.51 -11.11
N ASN A 4 -12.06 -58.49 -10.26
CA ASN A 4 -12.86 -57.29 -10.01
C ASN A 4 -12.20 -56.37 -8.97
N ILE A 5 -11.36 -56.91 -8.09
CA ILE A 5 -10.67 -56.12 -7.05
C ILE A 5 -9.53 -55.30 -7.66
N LEU A 6 -8.77 -55.86 -8.61
CA LEU A 6 -7.72 -55.14 -9.32
C LEU A 6 -8.24 -53.95 -10.15
N LEU A 7 -9.45 -54.08 -10.71
CA LEU A 7 -10.08 -53.03 -11.50
C LEU A 7 -10.52 -51.83 -10.64
N VAL A 8 -10.99 -52.09 -9.41
CA VAL A 8 -11.40 -51.04 -8.47
C VAL A 8 -10.18 -50.31 -7.89
N ILE A 9 -9.08 -51.01 -7.61
CA ILE A 9 -7.82 -50.38 -7.14
C ILE A 9 -7.15 -49.57 -8.25
N GLY A 10 -7.25 -50.02 -9.51
CA GLY A 10 -6.77 -49.26 -10.67
C GLY A 10 -7.55 -47.95 -10.91
N LEU A 11 -8.88 -47.97 -10.72
CA LEU A 11 -9.70 -46.76 -10.90
C LEU A 11 -9.53 -45.73 -9.77
N THR A 12 -9.29 -46.16 -8.53
CA THR A 12 -9.06 -45.22 -7.41
C THR A 12 -7.68 -44.56 -7.49
N ALA A 13 -6.66 -45.24 -8.03
CA ALA A 13 -5.34 -44.65 -8.25
C ALA A 13 -5.33 -43.54 -9.32
N ILE A 14 -6.23 -43.61 -10.31
CA ILE A 14 -6.37 -42.59 -11.37
C ILE A 14 -7.10 -41.34 -10.84
N LEU A 15 -7.97 -41.48 -9.83
CA LEU A 15 -8.68 -40.35 -9.23
C LEU A 15 -7.84 -39.53 -8.22
N ILE A 16 -6.68 -40.03 -7.79
CA ILE A 16 -5.82 -39.34 -6.80
C ILE A 16 -4.80 -38.41 -7.48
N SER A 17 -4.63 -38.47 -8.80
CA SER A 17 -3.50 -37.82 -9.49
C SER A 17 -3.85 -36.59 -10.36
N ILE A 18 -5.11 -36.10 -10.32
CA ILE A 18 -5.48 -34.84 -11.02
C ILE A 18 -6.11 -33.85 -10.04
N GLY A 19 -5.46 -33.72 -8.88
CA GLY A 19 -5.57 -32.52 -8.04
C GLY A 19 -4.45 -31.55 -8.38
N CYS A 20 -4.26 -31.20 -9.66
CA CYS A 20 -3.52 -29.98 -9.98
C CYS A 20 -4.35 -28.84 -9.39
N SER A 21 -4.02 -28.43 -8.16
CA SER A 21 -4.34 -27.07 -7.73
C SER A 21 -3.90 -26.19 -8.89
N PRO A 22 -4.78 -25.36 -9.48
CA PRO A 22 -4.31 -24.41 -10.47
C PRO A 22 -3.11 -23.72 -9.83
N ASN A 23 -1.99 -23.67 -10.54
CA ASN A 23 -0.91 -22.77 -10.17
C ASN A 23 -1.59 -21.39 -10.20
N LYS A 24 -2.05 -20.94 -9.03
CA LYS A 24 -2.76 -19.69 -8.88
C LYS A 24 -1.71 -18.65 -9.20
N ASP A 25 -1.86 -17.97 -10.34
CA ASP A 25 -0.90 -16.95 -10.74
C ASP A 25 -0.94 -15.88 -9.66
N ILE A 26 0.11 -15.85 -8.82
CA ILE A 26 0.31 -14.79 -7.83
C ILE A 26 0.76 -13.58 -8.65
N PRO A 27 0.06 -12.42 -8.56
CA PRO A 27 0.49 -11.22 -9.26
C PRO A 27 1.95 -10.90 -8.94
N LYS A 28 2.71 -10.61 -9.98
CA LYS A 28 4.10 -10.18 -9.87
C LYS A 28 4.17 -8.65 -9.87
N PRO A 29 5.30 -8.05 -9.46
CA PRO A 29 5.45 -6.59 -9.47
C PRO A 29 5.15 -5.94 -10.83
N GLU A 30 5.52 -6.60 -11.94
CA GLU A 30 5.25 -6.13 -13.30
C GLU A 30 3.76 -6.10 -13.68
N ASP A 31 2.92 -6.84 -12.94
CA ASP A 31 1.49 -6.90 -13.16
C ASP A 31 0.74 -5.71 -12.55
N VAL A 32 1.43 -4.86 -11.79
CA VAL A 32 0.82 -3.72 -11.11
C VAL A 32 1.41 -2.42 -11.63
N LYS A 33 0.52 -1.54 -12.09
CA LYS A 33 0.88 -0.17 -12.41
C LYS A 33 0.84 0.65 -11.14
N VAL A 34 1.97 1.27 -10.80
CA VAL A 34 2.09 2.17 -9.66
C VAL A 34 2.37 3.59 -10.16
N SER A 35 1.80 4.57 -9.48
CA SER A 35 2.09 5.98 -9.71
C SER A 35 2.26 6.68 -8.36
N ALA A 36 3.28 7.52 -8.27
CA ALA A 36 3.53 8.38 -7.13
C ALA A 36 3.87 9.78 -7.60
N LYS A 37 3.27 10.79 -6.98
CA LYS A 37 3.50 12.20 -7.30
C LYS A 37 3.65 12.98 -6.01
N VAL A 38 4.74 13.74 -5.91
CA VAL A 38 4.91 14.74 -4.86
C VAL A 38 4.56 16.10 -5.45
N SER A 39 3.65 16.82 -4.79
CA SER A 39 3.21 18.14 -5.26
C SER A 39 2.97 19.11 -4.11
N TYR A 40 3.06 20.40 -4.41
CA TYR A 40 2.64 21.44 -3.47
C TYR A 40 1.16 21.76 -3.67
N PHE A 41 0.55 22.36 -2.65
CA PHE A 41 -0.75 23.00 -2.80
C PHE A 41 -0.63 24.25 -3.66
N ASN A 42 -1.52 24.40 -4.64
CA ASN A 42 -1.49 25.52 -5.57
C ASN A 42 -2.34 26.71 -5.09
N SER A 43 -3.20 26.50 -4.10
CA SER A 43 -4.03 27.56 -3.52
C SER A 43 -4.48 27.25 -2.09
N ILE A 44 -4.84 28.29 -1.34
CA ILE A 44 -5.41 28.17 0.01
C ILE A 44 -6.75 27.41 -0.04
N CYS A 45 -7.53 27.59 -1.10
CA CYS A 45 -8.78 26.87 -1.30
C CYS A 45 -8.55 25.36 -1.41
N GLU A 46 -7.54 24.94 -2.17
CA GLU A 46 -7.14 23.53 -2.28
C GLU A 46 -6.68 22.99 -0.92
N PHE A 47 -5.85 23.73 -0.19
CA PHE A 47 -5.38 23.37 1.14
C PHE A 47 -6.52 23.20 2.14
N ARG A 48 -7.48 24.14 2.17
CA ARG A 48 -8.67 24.04 3.03
C ARG A 48 -9.52 22.83 2.68
N SER A 49 -9.77 22.60 1.40
CA SER A 49 -10.58 21.47 0.94
C SER A 49 -9.95 20.15 1.33
N TYR A 50 -8.63 20.04 1.18
CA TYR A 50 -7.86 18.87 1.55
C TYR A 50 -8.02 18.50 3.03
N TYR A 51 -7.91 19.47 3.94
CA TYR A 51 -8.03 19.22 5.38
C TYR A 51 -9.45 19.37 5.95
N GLY A 52 -10.46 19.62 5.11
CA GLY A 52 -11.84 19.84 5.57
C GLY A 52 -12.05 21.15 6.34
N LEU A 53 -11.24 22.17 6.07
CA LEU A 53 -11.26 23.47 6.77
C LEU A 53 -12.20 24.51 6.11
N ILE A 54 -13.14 24.09 5.28
CA ILE A 54 -14.00 25.00 4.48
C ILE A 54 -14.88 25.87 5.38
N ASN A 55 -15.36 25.33 6.50
CA ASN A 55 -16.21 26.06 7.47
C ASN A 55 -15.43 26.52 8.72
N ASN A 56 -14.10 26.53 8.63
CA ASN A 56 -13.24 26.89 9.72
C ASN A 56 -13.13 28.43 9.81
N TRP A 57 -13.95 29.02 10.69
CA TRP A 57 -14.03 30.46 10.91
C TRP A 57 -12.89 31.03 11.77
N TYR A 58 -12.06 30.17 12.40
CA TYR A 58 -10.97 30.58 13.27
C TYR A 58 -9.61 30.70 12.56
N MET A 59 -9.50 30.26 11.31
CA MET A 59 -8.28 30.37 10.49
C MET A 59 -8.53 31.19 9.23
N THR A 60 -7.88 32.34 9.12
CA THR A 60 -7.92 33.18 7.93
C THR A 60 -7.02 32.62 6.83
N ASP A 61 -7.17 33.13 5.61
CA ASP A 61 -6.29 32.73 4.49
C ASP A 61 -4.83 33.12 4.76
N GLU A 62 -4.59 34.23 5.47
CA GLU A 62 -3.24 34.67 5.83
C GLU A 62 -2.56 33.67 6.77
N ASP A 63 -3.30 33.17 7.75
CA ASP A 63 -2.80 32.16 8.71
C ASP A 63 -2.39 30.85 8.02
N LEU A 64 -2.98 30.57 6.86
CA LEU A 64 -2.78 29.32 6.11
C LEU A 64 -1.71 29.43 5.02
N LYS A 65 -1.27 30.65 4.63
CA LYS A 65 -0.29 30.82 3.54
C LYS A 65 1.02 30.10 3.82
N GLU A 66 1.56 30.29 5.02
CA GLU A 66 2.84 29.71 5.39
C GLU A 66 2.73 28.19 5.63
N PRO A 67 1.75 27.67 6.41
CA PRO A 67 1.49 26.24 6.49
C PRO A 67 1.32 25.59 5.12
N MET A 68 0.62 26.23 4.19
CA MET A 68 0.42 25.70 2.84
C MET A 68 1.73 25.55 2.07
N LYS A 69 2.60 26.57 2.07
CA LYS A 69 3.90 26.54 1.40
C LYS A 69 4.84 25.48 1.98
N GLN A 70 4.78 25.29 3.29
CA GLN A 70 5.55 24.28 4.01
C GLN A 70 5.02 22.86 3.84
N THR A 71 3.86 22.66 3.21
CA THR A 71 3.24 21.34 3.09
C THR A 71 3.30 20.82 1.67
N VAL A 72 3.72 19.56 1.53
CA VAL A 72 3.63 18.81 0.29
C VAL A 72 2.64 17.68 0.42
N LYS A 73 1.99 17.35 -0.68
CA LYS A 73 1.17 16.16 -0.86
C LYS A 73 1.98 15.08 -1.55
N VAL A 74 1.73 13.85 -1.15
CA VAL A 74 2.25 12.62 -1.74
C VAL A 74 1.04 11.81 -2.18
N ASP A 75 0.70 11.94 -3.45
CA ASP A 75 -0.38 11.22 -4.10
C ASP A 75 0.19 9.90 -4.62
N THR A 76 -0.37 8.78 -4.20
CA THR A 76 0.02 7.46 -4.66
C THR A 76 -1.19 6.68 -5.15
N SER A 77 -1.06 5.95 -6.24
CA SER A 77 -2.10 5.07 -6.77
C SER A 77 -1.49 3.79 -7.31
N TRP A 78 -2.29 2.73 -7.28
CA TRP A 78 -1.93 1.44 -7.85
C TRP A 78 -3.14 0.81 -8.53
N GLU A 79 -2.88 0.02 -9.56
CA GLU A 79 -3.88 -0.74 -10.28
C GLU A 79 -3.27 -2.05 -10.81
N LEU A 80 -3.93 -3.17 -10.53
CA LEU A 80 -3.63 -4.47 -11.10
C LEU A 80 -4.00 -4.48 -12.59
N ALA A 81 -3.12 -5.05 -13.42
CA ALA A 81 -3.33 -5.19 -14.85
C ALA A 81 -4.75 -5.75 -15.14
N PRO A 82 -5.56 -5.06 -15.98
CA PRO A 82 -6.93 -5.49 -16.27
C PRO A 82 -7.03 -6.95 -16.73
N ALA A 83 -6.02 -7.43 -17.47
CA ALA A 83 -5.97 -8.80 -17.97
C ALA A 83 -5.97 -9.86 -16.84
N LEU A 84 -5.43 -9.56 -15.65
CA LEU A 84 -5.46 -10.50 -14.52
C LEU A 84 -6.82 -10.48 -13.82
N ARG A 85 -7.42 -9.30 -13.65
CA ARG A 85 -8.77 -9.17 -13.08
C ARG A 85 -9.82 -9.92 -13.90
N VAL A 86 -9.70 -9.88 -15.23
CA VAL A 86 -10.63 -10.59 -16.13
C VAL A 86 -10.44 -12.10 -16.10
N LYS A 87 -9.22 -12.59 -15.88
CA LYS A 87 -8.95 -14.04 -15.80
C LYS A 87 -9.52 -14.68 -14.55
N GLU A 88 -9.54 -13.96 -13.43
CA GLU A 88 -9.98 -14.48 -12.13
C GLU A 88 -10.89 -13.46 -11.40
N PRO A 89 -12.12 -13.22 -11.89
CA PRO A 89 -12.99 -12.14 -11.40
C PRO A 89 -13.43 -12.29 -9.94
N ASP A 90 -13.46 -13.53 -9.42
CA ASP A 90 -13.85 -13.81 -8.04
C ASP A 90 -12.66 -13.80 -7.05
N ARG A 91 -11.43 -13.56 -7.54
CA ARG A 91 -10.24 -13.59 -6.70
C ARG A 91 -10.01 -12.25 -6.03
N LEU A 92 -10.01 -12.28 -4.70
CA LEU A 92 -9.55 -11.15 -3.90
C LEU A 92 -8.02 -11.12 -3.86
N TYR A 93 -7.44 -10.04 -4.36
CA TYR A 93 -6.01 -9.78 -4.26
C TYR A 93 -5.70 -9.01 -2.97
N TYR A 94 -4.84 -9.59 -2.13
CA TYR A 94 -4.48 -8.99 -0.85
C TYR A 94 -3.51 -7.81 -1.02
N PRO A 95 -3.70 -6.75 -0.22
CA PRO A 95 -3.12 -5.42 -0.42
C PRO A 95 -1.59 -5.39 -0.29
N PRO A 96 -0.89 -4.51 -1.04
CA PRO A 96 0.54 -4.28 -0.87
C PRO A 96 0.77 -3.42 0.37
N TYR A 97 1.92 -3.52 1.03
CA TYR A 97 2.29 -2.50 2.01
C TYR A 97 2.82 -1.28 1.28
N ILE A 98 2.35 -0.09 1.64
CA ILE A 98 2.89 1.17 1.13
C ILE A 98 3.68 1.80 2.26
N VAL A 99 4.95 2.10 1.98
CA VAL A 99 5.84 2.78 2.92
C VAL A 99 6.33 4.06 2.27
N ILE A 100 6.01 5.19 2.90
CA ILE A 100 6.44 6.51 2.43
C ILE A 100 7.49 7.03 3.39
N ILE A 101 8.70 7.25 2.86
CA ILE A 101 9.85 7.74 3.60
C ILE A 101 10.11 9.19 3.19
N PRO A 102 9.96 10.16 4.11
CA PRO A 102 10.30 11.53 3.83
C PRO A 102 11.82 11.70 3.65
N PRO A 103 12.27 12.76 2.95
CA PRO A 103 13.69 13.04 2.82
C PRO A 103 14.32 13.39 4.17
N ASP A 104 15.58 13.01 4.34
CA ASP A 104 16.38 13.19 5.56
C ASP A 104 15.66 12.80 6.85
N PRO A 105 15.15 11.54 6.97
CA PRO A 105 14.36 11.11 8.11
C PRO A 105 15.11 11.25 9.45
N LYS A 106 16.45 11.21 9.41
CA LYS A 106 17.34 11.43 10.57
C LYS A 106 17.23 12.84 11.16
N HIS A 107 17.08 13.86 10.32
CA HIS A 107 17.09 15.28 10.73
C HIS A 107 15.69 15.83 11.03
N GLN A 108 14.63 15.02 10.86
CA GLN A 108 13.23 15.37 11.20
C GLN A 108 12.70 16.64 10.52
N VAL A 109 13.20 16.95 9.32
CA VAL A 109 12.79 18.13 8.57
C VAL A 109 11.31 18.05 8.16
N TRP A 110 10.78 16.84 8.00
CA TRP A 110 9.41 16.58 7.57
C TRP A 110 8.63 15.81 8.62
N THR A 111 7.40 16.25 8.86
CA THR A 111 6.45 15.63 9.79
C THR A 111 5.15 15.31 9.05
N TYR A 112 4.55 14.14 9.31
CA TYR A 112 3.24 13.81 8.77
C TYR A 112 2.21 14.84 9.21
N ALA A 113 1.46 15.39 8.25
CA ALA A 113 0.50 16.47 8.48
C ALA A 113 -0.97 16.04 8.34
N GLY A 114 -1.21 14.85 7.79
CA GLY A 114 -2.56 14.29 7.64
C GLY A 114 -2.86 13.75 6.25
N GLY A 115 -3.99 13.07 6.12
CA GLY A 115 -4.56 12.62 4.85
C GLY A 115 -5.68 13.53 4.37
N SER A 116 -6.06 13.37 3.10
CA SER A 116 -7.21 14.07 2.52
C SER A 116 -8.51 13.72 3.24
N HIS A 117 -9.28 14.75 3.63
CA HIS A 117 -10.57 14.64 4.29
C HIS A 117 -11.57 13.82 3.48
N ALA A 118 -11.57 13.98 2.16
CA ALA A 118 -12.48 13.27 1.26
C ALA A 118 -12.20 11.77 1.19
N ASN A 119 -10.96 11.35 1.47
CA ASN A 119 -10.45 10.04 1.13
C ASN A 119 -9.79 9.32 2.32
N ASN A 120 -10.28 9.60 3.53
CA ASN A 120 -9.66 9.25 4.81
C ASN A 120 -9.70 7.73 5.16
N LEU A 121 -9.60 6.85 4.17
CA LEU A 121 -9.57 5.39 4.30
C LEU A 121 -8.16 4.84 4.52
N ILE A 122 -7.26 5.63 5.09
CA ILE A 122 -5.91 5.19 5.40
C ILE A 122 -5.95 4.36 6.68
N SER A 123 -5.89 3.04 6.54
CA SER A 123 -5.54 2.17 7.66
C SER A 123 -4.03 2.21 7.85
N SER A 124 -3.57 3.13 8.71
CA SER A 124 -2.19 3.11 9.21
C SER A 124 -1.95 1.81 9.96
N VAL A 125 -0.88 1.10 9.65
CA VAL A 125 -0.49 -0.10 10.41
C VAL A 125 0.65 0.24 11.37
N GLY A 126 0.53 -0.23 12.61
CA GLY A 126 1.55 0.03 13.65
C GLY A 126 2.89 -0.66 13.36
N SER A 127 2.89 -1.76 12.59
CA SER A 127 4.10 -2.50 12.23
C SER A 127 3.95 -3.19 10.87
N LEU A 128 5.09 -3.42 10.21
CA LEU A 128 5.18 -4.29 9.04
C LEU A 128 5.71 -5.66 9.49
N PRO A 129 5.55 -6.72 8.68
CA PRO A 129 6.25 -7.98 8.91
C PRO A 129 7.77 -7.75 9.03
N ILE A 130 8.45 -8.48 9.92
CA ILE A 130 9.88 -8.26 10.24
C ILE A 130 10.75 -8.41 9.00
N GLU A 131 10.40 -9.30 8.07
CA GLU A 131 11.12 -9.52 6.81
C GLU A 131 11.03 -8.31 5.89
N VAL A 132 9.84 -7.68 5.84
CA VAL A 132 9.59 -6.45 5.08
C VAL A 132 10.39 -5.29 5.68
N GLU A 133 10.37 -5.17 7.01
CA GLU A 133 11.15 -4.15 7.71
C GLU A 133 12.64 -4.33 7.42
N LYS A 134 13.18 -5.54 7.51
CA LYS A 134 14.58 -5.80 7.19
C LYS A 134 14.93 -5.45 5.75
N LEU A 135 14.09 -5.75 4.76
CA LEU A 135 14.38 -5.51 3.34
C LEU A 135 14.36 -4.04 2.95
N VAL A 136 13.37 -3.28 3.41
CA VAL A 136 13.23 -1.87 3.01
C VAL A 136 14.19 -0.96 3.77
N MET A 137 14.74 -1.45 4.89
CA MET A 137 15.30 -0.57 5.90
C MET A 137 16.69 -0.98 6.39
N VAL A 138 17.40 -1.81 5.61
CA VAL A 138 18.77 -2.30 5.88
C VAL A 138 19.71 -1.19 6.36
N ASP A 139 19.55 0.04 5.88
CA ASP A 139 20.44 1.18 6.19
C ASP A 139 19.77 2.40 6.86
N LYS A 140 18.47 2.31 7.20
CA LYS A 140 17.65 3.44 7.70
C LYS A 140 17.19 3.22 9.16
N THR A 141 18.04 2.67 10.03
CA THR A 141 17.72 2.27 11.42
C THR A 141 17.36 3.42 12.38
N GLU A 142 17.60 4.68 12.03
CA GLU A 142 17.26 5.85 12.86
C GLU A 142 16.06 6.62 12.27
N GLY A 143 14.99 6.85 13.06
CA GLY A 143 13.83 7.68 12.68
C GLY A 143 12.55 6.92 12.26
N TRP A 144 12.40 5.66 12.67
CA TRP A 144 11.31 4.77 12.26
C TRP A 144 9.91 5.15 12.70
N ASP A 145 9.80 5.90 13.78
CA ASP A 145 8.57 6.49 14.30
C ASP A 145 7.89 7.45 13.30
N ARG A 146 8.55 7.75 12.17
CA ARG A 146 8.17 8.87 11.27
C ARG A 146 7.83 8.44 9.86
N HIS A 147 7.87 7.14 9.57
CA HIS A 147 7.40 6.60 8.30
C HIS A 147 5.91 6.37 8.35
N ILE A 148 5.25 6.64 7.23
CA ILE A 148 3.83 6.33 7.09
C ILE A 148 3.71 4.95 6.45
N LYS A 149 3.30 4.00 7.28
CA LYS A 149 3.04 2.60 6.92
C LYS A 149 1.56 2.43 6.68
N ILE A 150 1.18 2.12 5.46
CA ILE A 150 -0.22 1.98 5.07
C ILE A 150 -0.44 0.57 4.57
N ARG A 151 -1.56 -0.02 5.02
CA ARG A 151 -2.09 -1.24 4.46
C ARG A 151 -3.42 -0.93 3.78
N PRO A 152 -3.45 -0.86 2.44
CA PRO A 152 -4.69 -0.76 1.70
C PRO A 152 -5.64 -1.92 1.99
N LYS A 153 -6.91 -1.80 1.59
CA LYS A 153 -7.91 -2.86 1.78
C LYS A 153 -7.98 -3.85 0.61
N SER A 154 -7.57 -3.44 -0.59
CA SER A 154 -7.52 -4.26 -1.80
C SER A 154 -6.26 -3.94 -2.62
N PHE A 155 -5.73 -4.95 -3.31
CA PHE A 155 -4.60 -4.84 -4.24
C PHE A 155 -5.03 -4.58 -5.69
N GLU A 156 -6.31 -4.76 -6.02
CA GLU A 156 -6.80 -4.57 -7.38
C GLU A 156 -6.66 -3.14 -7.85
N GLN A 157 -7.00 -2.19 -6.99
CA GLN A 157 -6.83 -0.77 -7.24
C GLN A 157 -6.95 0.00 -5.94
N GLY A 158 -6.31 1.16 -5.90
CA GLY A 158 -6.56 2.14 -4.86
C GLY A 158 -5.64 3.33 -4.96
N PHE A 159 -5.82 4.23 -4.02
CA PHE A 159 -5.05 5.44 -3.93
C PHE A 159 -4.87 5.82 -2.46
N VAL A 160 -3.77 6.50 -2.18
CA VAL A 160 -3.44 7.08 -0.89
C VAL A 160 -2.99 8.51 -1.15
N ASP A 161 -3.58 9.44 -0.41
CA ASP A 161 -3.27 10.85 -0.48
C ASP A 161 -2.92 11.33 0.93
N ILE A 162 -1.62 11.56 1.15
CA ILE A 162 -1.08 12.03 2.41
C ILE A 162 -0.22 13.27 2.23
N SER A 163 -0.06 14.00 3.31
CA SER A 163 0.72 15.22 3.33
C SER A 163 1.80 15.21 4.41
N PHE A 164 2.88 15.92 4.12
CA PHE A 164 3.97 16.17 5.05
C PHE A 164 4.21 17.66 5.13
N ARG A 165 4.36 18.16 6.36
CA ARG A 165 4.74 19.53 6.64
C ARG A 165 6.22 19.59 6.99
N LYS A 166 6.87 20.61 6.46
CA LYS A 166 8.27 20.90 6.67
C LYS A 166 8.49 21.83 7.86
N ARG A 167 9.57 21.62 8.62
CA ARG A 167 9.96 22.48 9.76
C ARG A 167 10.77 23.71 9.35
N ASP A 168 11.60 23.61 8.30
CA ASP A 168 12.52 24.68 7.85
C ASP A 168 12.49 24.86 6.31
N ASP A 169 13.18 25.88 5.78
CA ASP A 169 12.98 26.42 4.42
C ASP A 169 13.97 25.94 3.32
N GLU A 170 14.69 24.83 3.53
CA GLU A 170 15.49 24.17 2.47
C GLU A 170 14.77 23.86 1.12
N LYS A 171 15.55 23.72 0.05
CA LYS A 171 15.05 23.43 -1.31
C LYS A 171 14.35 22.06 -1.41
N ARG A 172 13.61 21.89 -2.52
CA ARG A 172 12.91 20.66 -2.92
C ARG A 172 13.77 19.41 -2.69
N LYS A 173 13.22 18.43 -1.97
CA LYS A 173 13.82 17.10 -1.77
C LYS A 173 12.82 16.02 -2.19
N SER A 174 13.32 14.89 -2.66
CA SER A 174 12.52 13.75 -3.12
C SER A 174 12.03 12.90 -1.95
N PHE A 175 10.83 12.35 -2.06
CA PHE A 175 10.32 11.32 -1.15
C PHE A 175 10.58 9.96 -1.76
N ASP A 176 10.96 8.98 -0.94
CA ASP A 176 11.03 7.59 -1.36
C ASP A 176 9.69 6.92 -1.06
N VAL A 177 9.08 6.29 -2.06
CA VAL A 177 7.82 5.55 -1.92
C VAL A 177 8.07 4.10 -2.29
N TYR A 178 7.86 3.20 -1.35
CA TYR A 178 8.02 1.76 -1.53
C TYR A 178 6.65 1.08 -1.60
N PHE A 179 6.42 0.34 -2.67
CA PHE A 179 5.30 -0.58 -2.83
C PHE A 179 5.83 -1.99 -2.58
N ILE A 180 5.44 -2.58 -1.46
CA ILE A 180 5.99 -3.83 -0.98
C ILE A 180 4.95 -4.92 -1.19
N TYR A 181 5.27 -5.80 -2.13
CA TYR A 181 4.54 -7.02 -2.37
C TYR A 181 4.91 -8.02 -1.27
N TYR A 182 3.97 -8.29 -0.39
CA TYR A 182 4.06 -9.45 0.49
C TYR A 182 3.13 -10.49 -0.08
N ASP A 183 3.68 -11.63 -0.51
CA ASP A 183 2.88 -12.83 -0.77
C ASP A 183 2.10 -13.07 0.52
N PRO A 184 0.77 -12.87 0.56
CA PRO A 184 0.00 -13.20 1.74
C PRO A 184 0.20 -14.70 1.85
N VAL A 185 1.14 -15.11 2.73
CA VAL A 185 1.50 -16.50 3.00
C VAL A 185 0.28 -17.31 2.67
N ILE A 186 0.35 -18.14 1.62
CA ILE A 186 -0.70 -19.10 1.35
C ILE A 186 -0.86 -19.79 2.70
N LYS A 187 -1.84 -19.35 3.49
CA LYS A 187 -2.27 -20.06 4.66
C LYS A 187 -2.91 -21.23 3.97
N LYS A 188 -2.11 -22.27 3.76
CA LYS A 188 -2.61 -23.62 3.69
C LYS A 188 -3.47 -23.67 4.94
N VAL A 189 -4.77 -23.49 4.76
CA VAL A 189 -5.75 -23.82 5.77
C VAL A 189 -5.36 -25.24 6.11
N GLY A 190 -4.77 -25.42 7.29
CA GLY A 190 -4.22 -26.70 7.68
C GLY A 190 -5.29 -27.73 7.37
N SER A 191 -4.96 -28.69 6.51
CA SER A 191 -5.77 -29.88 6.38
C SER A 191 -5.90 -30.41 7.80
N LYS A 192 -7.09 -30.30 8.39
CA LYS A 192 -7.41 -31.10 9.55
C LYS A 192 -7.31 -32.55 9.07
N THR A 193 -6.21 -33.20 9.44
CA THR A 193 -6.20 -34.66 9.64
C THR A 193 -7.07 -34.98 10.84
#